data_AF-A0A328YXE6-F1
#
_entry.id   AF-A0A328YXE6-F1
#
_cell.length_a   1.000
_cell.length_b   1.000
_cell.length_c   1.000
_cell.angle_alpha   90.00
_cell.angle_beta   90.00
_cell.angle_gamma   90.00
#
_symmetry.space_group_name_H-M   'P 1'
#
loop_
_entity.id
_entity.type
_entity.pdbx_description
1 polymer ?
#
loop_
_entity_poly.entity_id
_entity_poly.type
_entity_poly.pdbx_seq_one_letter_code
_entity_poly.pdbx_strand_id
1 'polypeptide(L)'
;MTLHYLDFDYSEDGEGTGTWDAMASVTAEHLPALHAEIAAVLDWAHATFGDEPGGIGDGADWDYDLQAVEEISAVQSLRFDQATRRLVVESGAATPARHTVTFSVSGNADFCEAFRERFEPA
;
A
#
# COMPACT_ATOMS: atom_id res chain seq x y z
N MET A 1 -9.05 0.42 16.05
CA MET A 1 -8.79 -0.87 15.38
C MET A 1 -7.31 -0.93 15.11
N THR A 2 -6.62 -2.03 15.42
CA THR A 2 -5.18 -2.16 15.15
C THR A 2 -4.99 -2.64 13.72
N LEU A 3 -4.17 -1.92 12.95
CA LEU A 3 -3.75 -2.31 11.61
C LEU A 3 -2.52 -3.22 11.74
N HIS A 4 -2.52 -4.34 11.01
CA HIS A 4 -1.46 -5.34 11.04
C HIS A 4 -0.65 -5.39 9.74
N TYR A 5 -1.23 -4.97 8.62
CA TYR A 5 -0.58 -4.95 7.31
C TYR A 5 -0.33 -3.54 6.81
N LEU A 6 -1.21 -2.59 7.11
CA LEU A 6 -1.03 -1.19 6.75
C LEU A 6 -0.15 -0.48 7.78
N ASP A 7 1.02 -0.05 7.33
CA ASP A 7 1.94 0.82 8.04
C ASP A 7 2.08 2.09 7.20
N PHE A 8 1.66 3.23 7.75
CA PHE A 8 1.54 4.47 6.99
C PHE A 8 2.72 5.40 7.26
N ASP A 9 3.36 5.86 6.19
CA ASP A 9 4.29 6.97 6.20
C ASP A 9 3.55 8.27 5.87
N TYR A 10 3.70 9.28 6.73
CA TYR A 10 3.10 10.60 6.53
C TYR A 10 4.02 11.55 5.78
N SER A 11 3.46 12.28 4.81
CA SER A 11 4.07 13.44 4.16
C SER A 11 3.07 14.60 4.03
N GLU A 12 3.57 15.83 4.00
CA GLU A 12 2.75 17.04 3.81
C GLU A 12 3.30 17.83 2.62
N ASP A 13 2.41 18.34 1.76
CA ASP A 13 2.77 19.30 0.74
C ASP A 13 2.88 20.72 1.32
N GLY A 14 3.49 21.64 0.56
CA GLY A 14 3.62 23.03 1.00
C GLY A 14 2.30 23.82 1.03
N GLU A 15 1.18 23.19 0.66
CA GLU A 15 -0.15 23.80 0.52
C GLU A 15 -1.12 23.33 1.63
N GLY A 16 -0.66 22.49 2.56
CA GLY A 16 -1.40 22.02 3.73
C GLY A 16 -2.20 20.74 3.49
N THR A 17 -1.95 20.03 2.39
CA THR A 17 -2.47 18.67 2.16
C THR A 17 -1.48 17.66 2.69
N GLY A 18 -1.96 16.77 3.56
CA GLY A 18 -1.19 15.62 3.99
C GLY A 18 -1.55 14.37 3.19
N THR A 19 -0.57 13.48 3.02
CA THR A 19 -0.72 12.17 2.39
C THR A 19 -0.14 11.11 3.31
N TRP A 20 -0.90 10.03 3.48
CA TRP A 20 -0.52 8.83 4.20
C TRP A 20 -0.35 7.71 3.20
N ASP A 21 0.87 7.21 3.08
CA ASP A 21 1.23 6.15 2.14
C ASP A 21 1.51 4.85 2.89
N ALA A 22 0.84 3.77 2.52
CA ALA A 22 1.13 2.43 3.00
C ALA A 22 1.42 1.48 1.83
N MET A 23 2.40 0.60 2.00
CA MET A 23 2.67 -0.47 1.05
C MET A 23 2.77 -1.81 1.77
N ALA A 24 1.93 -2.76 1.38
CA ALA A 24 1.91 -4.10 1.95
C ALA A 24 2.10 -5.16 0.87
N SER A 25 3.02 -6.11 1.08
CA SER A 25 3.23 -7.26 0.19
C SER A 25 2.94 -8.57 0.91
N VAL A 26 1.86 -9.24 0.51
CA VAL A 26 1.30 -10.41 1.21
C VAL A 26 1.15 -11.62 0.28
N THR A 27 1.00 -12.81 0.85
CA THR A 27 0.55 -13.99 0.09
C THR A 27 -0.96 -13.95 -0.09
N ALA A 28 -1.48 -14.77 -1.01
CA ALA A 28 -2.92 -14.94 -1.22
C ALA A 28 -3.70 -15.32 0.06
N GLU A 29 -3.05 -15.99 1.02
CA GLU A 29 -3.67 -16.35 2.31
C GLU A 29 -4.02 -15.12 3.17
N HIS A 30 -3.17 -14.09 3.14
CA HIS A 30 -3.33 -12.89 3.96
C HIS A 30 -4.02 -11.74 3.24
N LEU A 31 -4.18 -11.84 1.92
CA LEU A 31 -4.80 -10.81 1.09
C LEU A 31 -6.21 -10.39 1.59
N PRO A 32 -7.11 -11.30 2.00
CA PRO A 32 -8.41 -10.89 2.53
C PRO A 32 -8.31 -10.04 3.81
N ALA A 33 -7.31 -10.29 4.65
CA ALA A 33 -7.11 -9.52 5.88
C ALA A 33 -6.56 -8.11 5.58
N LEU A 34 -5.62 -8.00 4.63
CA LEU A 34 -5.16 -6.70 4.12
C LEU A 34 -6.33 -5.89 3.51
N HIS A 35 -7.18 -6.52 2.70
CA HIS A 35 -8.35 -5.84 2.13
C HIS A 35 -9.33 -5.37 3.21
N ALA A 36 -9.51 -6.13 4.28
CA ALA A 36 -10.37 -5.72 5.39
C ALA A 36 -9.83 -4.48 6.13
N GLU A 37 -8.51 -4.35 6.26
CA GLU A 37 -7.88 -3.16 6.82
C GLU A 37 -8.07 -1.94 5.92
N ILE A 38 -7.84 -2.07 4.61
CA ILE A 38 -8.08 -0.99 3.64
C ILE A 38 -9.54 -0.56 3.68
N ALA A 39 -10.47 -1.52 3.62
CA ALA A 39 -11.90 -1.24 3.68
C ALA A 39 -12.28 -0.50 4.97
N ALA A 40 -11.72 -0.88 6.12
CA ALA A 40 -12.01 -0.21 7.38
C ALA A 40 -11.47 1.23 7.45
N VAL A 41 -10.35 1.53 6.78
CA VAL A 41 -9.85 2.91 6.65
C VAL A 41 -10.78 3.72 5.75
N LEU A 42 -11.16 3.19 4.59
CA LEU A 42 -12.07 3.87 3.66
C LEU A 42 -13.47 4.06 4.25
N ASP A 43 -14.04 3.06 4.91
CA ASP A 43 -15.33 3.15 5.60
C ASP A 43 -15.31 4.24 6.68
N TRP A 44 -14.20 4.37 7.41
CA TRP A 44 -14.03 5.44 8.39
C TRP A 44 -13.95 6.82 7.72
N ALA A 45 -13.20 6.95 6.63
CA ALA A 45 -13.04 8.21 5.91
C ALA A 45 -14.39 8.67 5.35
N HIS A 46 -15.12 7.78 4.69
CA HIS A 46 -16.48 8.03 4.20
C HIS A 46 -17.43 8.44 5.34
N ALA A 47 -17.41 7.73 6.47
CA ALA A 47 -18.30 8.02 7.60
C ALA A 47 -17.99 9.36 8.30
N THR A 48 -16.74 9.84 8.22
CA THR A 48 -16.28 11.02 8.96
C THR A 48 -16.25 12.28 8.09
N PHE A 49 -15.87 12.16 6.82
CA PHE A 49 -15.63 13.27 5.89
C PHE A 49 -16.55 13.25 4.66
N GLY A 50 -17.50 12.31 4.60
CA GLY A 50 -18.54 12.26 3.56
C GLY A 50 -18.24 11.31 2.41
N ASP A 51 -19.29 11.07 1.60
CA ASP A 51 -19.30 10.03 0.56
C ASP A 51 -18.59 10.41 -0.76
N GLU A 52 -18.14 11.65 -0.91
CA GLU A 52 -17.54 12.16 -2.16
C GLU A 52 -16.03 12.44 -1.98
N PRO A 53 -15.15 11.42 -2.05
CA PRO A 53 -13.72 11.63 -2.19
C PRO A 53 -13.43 12.28 -3.56
N GLY A 54 -12.38 13.09 -3.63
CA GLY A 54 -11.96 13.73 -4.88
C GLY A 54 -10.69 14.55 -4.72
N GLY A 55 -10.22 15.14 -5.82
CA GLY A 55 -8.98 15.92 -5.80
C GLY A 55 -9.03 17.04 -4.76
N ILE A 56 -8.08 17.04 -3.82
CA ILE A 56 -8.03 18.06 -2.75
C ILE A 56 -7.93 19.48 -3.34
N GLY A 57 -7.16 19.64 -4.43
CA GLY A 57 -7.07 20.89 -5.17
C GLY A 57 -8.37 21.37 -5.83
N ASP A 58 -9.36 20.48 -5.98
CA ASP A 58 -10.70 20.79 -6.50
C ASP A 58 -11.72 21.07 -5.36
N GLY A 59 -11.26 21.08 -4.10
CA GLY A 59 -12.07 21.45 -2.93
C GLY A 59 -12.66 20.28 -2.15
N ALA A 60 -12.23 19.04 -2.41
CA ALA A 60 -12.60 17.89 -1.61
C ALA A 60 -11.80 17.85 -0.29
N ASP A 61 -12.40 17.26 0.75
CA ASP A 61 -11.76 17.16 2.07
C ASP A 61 -10.73 16.04 2.15
N TRP A 62 -10.91 15.00 1.32
CA TRP A 62 -10.07 13.81 1.29
C TRP A 62 -10.13 13.11 -0.08
N ASP A 63 -9.08 12.35 -0.39
CA ASP A 63 -8.96 11.51 -1.58
C ASP A 63 -8.21 10.23 -1.27
N TYR A 64 -8.27 9.26 -2.17
CA TYR A 64 -7.42 8.07 -2.08
C TYR A 64 -7.03 7.49 -3.45
N ASP A 65 -5.87 6.84 -3.48
CA ASP A 65 -5.44 6.00 -4.59
C ASP A 65 -5.11 4.59 -4.10
N LEU A 66 -5.52 3.60 -4.89
CA LEU A 66 -5.26 2.18 -4.61
C LEU A 66 -4.67 1.51 -5.84
N GLN A 67 -3.48 0.96 -5.66
CA GLN A 67 -2.77 0.23 -6.70
C GLN A 67 -2.42 -1.16 -6.20
N ALA A 68 -2.64 -2.17 -7.02
CA ALA A 68 -2.31 -3.54 -6.69
C ALA A 68 -1.55 -4.21 -7.82
N VAL A 69 -0.51 -4.97 -7.46
CA VAL A 69 0.29 -5.78 -8.38
C VAL A 69 0.32 -7.21 -7.85
N GLU A 70 0.10 -8.16 -8.74
CA GLU A 70 0.32 -9.58 -8.48
C GLU A 70 1.58 -10.05 -9.19
N GLU A 71 2.52 -10.62 -8.44
CA GLU A 71 3.81 -11.05 -8.93
C GLU A 71 4.07 -12.53 -8.61
N ILE A 72 4.44 -13.30 -9.63
CA ILE A 72 4.89 -14.68 -9.49
C ILE A 72 6.37 -14.72 -9.82
N SER A 73 7.18 -15.09 -8.84
CA SER A 73 8.62 -15.23 -9.00
C SER A 73 9.00 -16.70 -9.20
N ALA A 74 10.18 -16.95 -9.75
CA ALA A 74 10.79 -18.28 -9.74
C ALA A 74 12.23 -18.14 -9.26
N VAL A 75 12.65 -19.04 -8.38
CA VAL A 75 14.05 -19.04 -7.91
C VAL A 75 14.94 -19.44 -9.07
N GLN A 76 15.94 -18.62 -9.40
CA GLN A 76 16.93 -18.95 -10.40
C GLN A 76 18.29 -19.17 -9.75
N SER A 77 18.96 -20.27 -10.12
CA SER A 77 20.34 -20.52 -9.76
C SER A 77 21.23 -20.10 -10.92
N LEU A 78 22.14 -19.16 -10.65
CA LEU A 78 23.07 -18.63 -11.64
C LEU A 78 24.46 -19.18 -11.35
N ARG A 79 25.07 -19.85 -12.34
CA ARG A 79 26.45 -20.34 -12.26
C ARG A 79 27.27 -19.73 -13.39
N PHE A 80 28.45 -19.21 -13.06
CA PHE A 80 29.41 -18.83 -14.10
C PHE A 80 30.21 -20.05 -14.56
N ASP A 81 30.05 -20.42 -15.82
CA ASP A 81 30.85 -21.45 -16.46
C ASP A 81 32.16 -20.84 -16.98
N GLN A 82 33.25 -21.10 -16.26
CA GLN A 82 34.56 -20.52 -16.55
C GLN A 82 35.17 -21.00 -17.86
N ALA A 83 34.87 -22.23 -18.28
CA ALA A 83 35.42 -22.81 -19.51
C ALA A 83 34.84 -22.13 -20.75
N THR A 84 33.55 -21.81 -20.72
CA THR A 84 32.83 -21.13 -21.81
C THR A 84 32.70 -19.62 -21.62
N ARG A 85 33.12 -19.11 -20.44
CA ARG A 85 32.99 -17.71 -19.99
C ARG A 85 31.56 -17.18 -20.10
N ARG A 86 30.58 -18.01 -19.74
CA ARG A 86 29.15 -17.68 -19.81
C ARG A 86 28.46 -17.86 -18.47
N LEU A 87 27.40 -17.09 -18.27
CA LEU A 87 26.44 -17.35 -17.21
C LEU A 87 25.49 -18.46 -17.66
N VAL A 88 25.40 -19.53 -16.87
CA VAL A 88 24.40 -20.59 -17.01
C VAL A 88 23.32 -20.29 -15.99
N VAL A 89 22.07 -20.22 -16.45
CA VAL A 89 20.90 -19.95 -15.62
C VAL A 89 20.04 -21.20 -15.57
N GLU A 90 19.81 -21.70 -14.36
CA GLU A 90 18.90 -22.81 -14.10
C GLU A 90 17.69 -22.27 -13.37
N SER A 91 16.51 -22.34 -14.00
CA SER A 91 15.26 -21.90 -13.38
C SER A 91 14.70 -23.02 -12.52
N GLY A 92 14.46 -22.72 -11.24
CA GLY A 92 13.76 -23.56 -10.29
C GLY A 92 12.24 -23.41 -10.40
N ALA A 93 11.53 -24.00 -9.44
CA ALA A 93 10.08 -23.91 -9.38
C ALA A 93 9.62 -22.46 -9.10
N ALA A 94 8.45 -22.11 -9.64
CA ALA A 94 7.77 -20.87 -9.31
C ALA A 94 7.38 -20.85 -7.83
N THR A 95 7.49 -19.68 -7.21
CA THR A 95 6.98 -19.39 -5.87
C THR A 95 5.49 -19.07 -5.95
N PRO A 96 4.74 -19.20 -4.84
CA PRO A 96 3.39 -18.65 -4.75
C PRO A 96 3.38 -17.14 -5.08
N ALA A 97 2.25 -16.68 -5.62
CA ALA A 97 2.05 -15.28 -5.95
C ALA A 97 2.17 -14.39 -4.71
N ARG A 98 2.79 -13.22 -4.89
CA ARG A 98 2.79 -12.11 -3.95
C ARG A 98 1.86 -11.04 -4.47
N HIS A 99 1.04 -10.49 -3.58
CA HIS A 99 0.17 -9.35 -3.85
C HIS A 99 0.74 -8.15 -3.12
N THR A 100 1.21 -7.17 -3.89
CA THR A 100 1.69 -5.90 -3.35
C THR A 100 0.60 -4.86 -3.58
N VAL A 101 0.11 -4.25 -2.52
CA VAL A 101 -0.87 -3.17 -2.56
C VAL A 101 -0.21 -1.90 -2.03
N THR A 102 -0.31 -0.84 -2.82
CA THR A 102 0.00 0.53 -2.41
C THR A 102 -1.31 1.24 -2.17
N PHE A 103 -1.43 1.86 -1.00
CA PHE A 103 -2.59 2.64 -0.58
C PHE A 103 -2.13 4.01 -0.15
N SER A 104 -2.57 5.03 -0.88
CA SER A 104 -2.35 6.43 -0.55
C SER A 104 -3.69 7.03 -0.16
N VAL A 105 -3.74 7.73 0.98
CA VAL A 105 -4.90 8.50 1.40
C VAL A 105 -4.47 9.91 1.77
N SER A 106 -5.09 10.89 1.14
CA SER A 106 -4.74 12.30 1.27
C SER A 106 -5.92 13.09 1.81
N GLY A 107 -5.63 14.19 2.48
CA GLY A 107 -6.67 15.09 2.95
C GLY A 107 -6.12 16.39 3.50
N ASN A 108 -7.04 17.28 3.83
CA ASN A 108 -6.72 18.55 4.48
C ASN A 108 -6.18 18.34 5.91
N ALA A 109 -5.85 19.45 6.59
CA ALA A 109 -5.33 19.40 7.96
C ALA A 109 -6.27 18.68 8.96
N ASP A 110 -7.58 18.91 8.86
CA ASP A 110 -8.58 18.28 9.74
C ASP A 110 -8.64 16.76 9.52
N PHE A 111 -8.56 16.32 8.25
CA PHE A 111 -8.46 14.90 7.90
C PHE A 111 -7.20 14.27 8.50
N CYS A 112 -6.05 14.92 8.35
CA CYS A 112 -4.77 14.40 8.81
C CYS A 112 -4.71 14.30 10.35
N GLU A 113 -5.27 15.26 11.06
CA GLU A 113 -5.39 15.21 12.53
C GLU A 113 -6.27 14.03 12.96
N ALA A 114 -7.47 13.90 12.37
CA ALA A 114 -8.39 12.81 12.70
C ALA A 114 -7.83 11.43 12.34
N PHE A 115 -7.09 11.32 11.23
CA PHE A 115 -6.44 10.07 10.82
C PHE A 115 -5.40 9.63 11.85
N ARG A 116 -4.53 10.57 12.26
CA ARG A 116 -3.49 10.34 13.27
C ARG A 116 -4.09 9.84 14.57
N GLU A 117 -5.11 10.51 15.09
CA GLU A 117 -5.77 10.09 16.33
C GLU A 117 -6.37 8.69 16.24
N ARG A 118 -6.82 8.29 15.03
CA ARG A 118 -7.58 7.07 14.84
C ARG A 118 -6.72 5.85 14.52
N PHE A 119 -5.59 6.02 13.84
CA PHE A 119 -4.79 4.93 13.28
C PHE A 119 -3.31 4.95 13.66
N GLU A 120 -2.73 6.09 14.05
CA GLU A 120 -1.35 6.11 14.55
C GLU A 120 -1.31 5.76 16.06
N PRO A 121 -0.38 4.88 16.49
CA PRO A 121 -0.13 4.68 17.90
C PRO A 121 0.52 5.93 18.52
N ALA A 122 0.03 6.33 19.70
CA ALA A 122 0.55 7.44 20.49
C ALA A 122 1.97 7.21 21.05
#